data_AF-A0A9E3PFY8-F1
#
_entry.id   AF-A0A9E3PFY8-F1
#
_cell.length_a   1.000
_cell.length_b   1.000
_cell.length_c   1.000
_cell.angle_alpha   90.00
_cell.angle_beta   90.00
_cell.angle_gamma   90.00
#
_symmetry.space_group_name_H-M   'P 1'
#
loop_
_entity.id
_entity.type
_entity.pdbx_description
1 polymer ?
#
loop_
_entity_poly.entity_id
_entity_poly.type
_entity_poly.pdbx_seq_one_letter_code
_entity_poly.pdbx_strand_id
1 'polypeptide(L)'
;MSRWFAAALMALALSTPAFSQVSPHCMSTDFAVEIAAQAERQGAKITVWHGVSAKKAFTYVMERSDRRADLDVTQAILIVGPDAAAVLWIEGTQACAYSKMSADAVPALKAAVEGNPT
;
A
#
# COMPACT_ATOMS: atom_id res chain seq x y z
N MET A 1 -26.52 -14.37 -4.87
CA MET A 1 -25.74 -13.35 -4.15
C MET A 1 -25.95 -12.01 -4.85
N SER A 2 -26.56 -11.04 -4.15
CA SER A 2 -27.11 -9.80 -4.73
C SER A 2 -26.01 -8.86 -5.24
N ARG A 3 -26.13 -8.44 -6.52
CA ARG A 3 -25.27 -7.47 -7.21
C ARG A 3 -25.19 -6.09 -6.53
N TRP A 4 -26.12 -5.83 -5.59
CA TRP A 4 -26.22 -4.59 -4.83
C TRP A 4 -25.17 -4.44 -3.71
N PHE A 5 -24.67 -5.55 -3.14
CA PHE A 5 -23.66 -5.48 -2.07
C PHE A 5 -22.27 -5.07 -2.60
N ALA A 6 -21.93 -5.48 -3.83
CA ALA A 6 -20.64 -5.15 -4.44
C ALA A 6 -20.51 -3.66 -4.79
N ALA A 7 -21.60 -3.03 -5.25
CA ALA A 7 -21.63 -1.61 -5.58
C ALA A 7 -21.48 -0.72 -4.33
N ALA A 8 -22.07 -1.12 -3.20
CA ALA A 8 -21.94 -0.41 -1.94
C ALA A 8 -20.49 -0.46 -1.40
N LEU A 9 -19.80 -1.60 -1.54
CA LEU A 9 -18.39 -1.73 -1.17
C LEU A 9 -17.46 -0.89 -2.07
N MET A 10 -17.74 -0.83 -3.38
CA MET A 10 -17.01 0.05 -4.31
C MET A 10 -17.24 1.55 -4.00
N ALA A 11 -18.47 1.94 -3.65
CA ALA A 11 -18.78 3.33 -3.29
C ALA A 11 -18.08 3.76 -1.98
N LEU A 12 -17.98 2.87 -1.00
CA LEU A 12 -17.24 3.11 0.24
C LEU A 12 -15.72 3.19 0.03
N ALA A 13 -15.19 2.50 -0.99
CA ALA A 13 -13.78 2.59 -1.35
C ALA A 13 -13.40 3.96 -1.95
N LEU A 14 -14.35 4.67 -2.55
CA LEU A 14 -14.16 5.96 -3.24
C LEU A 14 -14.40 7.20 -2.34
N SER A 15 -15.11 7.05 -1.22
CA SER A 15 -15.49 8.19 -0.35
C SER A 15 -14.60 8.38 0.88
N THR A 16 -13.64 7.49 1.13
CA THR A 16 -12.66 7.71 2.22
C THR A 16 -11.45 8.46 1.70
N PRO A 17 -11.15 9.69 2.17
CA PRO A 17 -9.89 10.35 1.87
C PRO A 17 -8.73 9.42 2.25
N ALA A 18 -7.61 9.54 1.53
CA ALA A 18 -6.45 8.67 1.64
C ALA A 18 -5.95 8.54 3.09
N PHE A 19 -6.46 7.54 3.81
CA PHE A 19 -6.02 7.24 5.17
C PHE A 19 -4.90 6.22 5.10
N SER A 20 -3.71 6.64 5.53
CA SER A 20 -2.77 5.73 6.17
C SER A 20 -3.40 5.29 7.51
N GLN A 21 -4.01 4.10 7.52
CA GLN A 21 -4.42 3.45 8.76
C GLN A 21 -3.26 2.56 9.21
N VAL A 22 -2.65 2.94 10.34
CA VAL A 22 -1.89 1.99 11.15
C VAL A 22 -2.94 1.07 11.76
N SER A 23 -2.90 -0.22 11.43
CA SER A 23 -3.84 -1.17 12.01
C SER A 23 -3.40 -1.44 13.45
N PRO A 24 -4.30 -1.35 14.47
CA PRO A 24 -3.98 -1.81 15.82
C PRO A 24 -3.73 -3.33 15.88
N HIS A 25 -4.00 -4.05 14.79
CA HIS A 25 -3.75 -5.47 14.63
C HIS A 25 -2.93 -5.69 13.37
N CYS A 26 -1.61 -5.91 13.53
CA CYS A 26 -0.79 -6.34 12.41
C CYS A 26 -1.35 -7.65 11.85
N MET A 27 -1.42 -7.77 10.53
CA MET A 27 -1.88 -8.98 9.85
C MET A 27 -0.68 -9.83 9.46
N SER A 28 -0.83 -11.15 9.32
CA SER A 28 0.28 -11.97 8.80
C SER A 28 0.65 -11.55 7.37
N THR A 29 1.93 -11.67 7.01
CA THR A 29 2.36 -11.43 5.63
C THR A 29 1.68 -12.37 4.64
N ASP A 30 1.34 -13.60 5.03
CA ASP A 30 0.58 -14.53 4.19
C ASP A 30 -0.76 -13.94 3.74
N PHE A 31 -1.48 -13.31 4.68
CA PHE A 31 -2.73 -12.63 4.37
C PHE A 31 -2.53 -11.41 3.46
N ALA A 32 -1.42 -10.67 3.65
CA ALA A 32 -1.06 -9.57 2.76
C ALA A 32 -0.76 -10.05 1.33
N VAL A 33 -0.12 -11.21 1.18
CA VAL A 33 0.14 -11.86 -0.11
C VAL A 33 -1.15 -12.31 -0.78
N GLU A 34 -2.11 -12.87 -0.03
CA GLU A 34 -3.43 -13.23 -0.57
C GLU A 34 -4.19 -12.02 -1.11
N ILE A 35 -4.16 -10.89 -0.38
CA ILE A 35 -4.74 -9.62 -0.85
C ILE A 35 -4.07 -9.17 -2.14
N ALA A 36 -2.73 -9.18 -2.20
CA ALA A 36 -1.99 -8.78 -3.38
C ALA A 36 -2.31 -9.67 -4.60
N ALA A 37 -2.38 -11.00 -4.41
CA ALA A 37 -2.73 -11.96 -5.44
C ALA A 37 -4.20 -11.81 -5.91
N GLN A 38 -5.11 -11.42 -5.02
CA GLN A 38 -6.48 -11.09 -5.41
C GLN A 38 -6.55 -9.80 -6.22
N ALA A 39 -5.79 -8.76 -5.82
CA ALA A 39 -5.71 -7.51 -6.56
C ALA A 39 -5.10 -7.71 -7.96
N GLU A 40 -4.06 -8.54 -8.07
CA GLU A 40 -3.44 -8.88 -9.36
C GLU A 40 -4.43 -9.56 -10.32
N ARG A 41 -5.26 -10.48 -9.82
CA ARG A 41 -6.34 -11.10 -10.60
C ARG A 41 -7.40 -10.11 -11.09
N GLN A 42 -7.48 -8.93 -10.48
CA GLN A 42 -8.34 -7.82 -10.89
C GLN A 42 -7.63 -6.81 -11.80
N GLY A 43 -6.40 -7.12 -12.23
CA GLY A 43 -5.60 -6.28 -13.12
C GLY A 43 -4.69 -5.28 -12.40
N ALA A 44 -4.57 -5.35 -11.07
CA ALA A 44 -3.60 -4.52 -10.35
C ALA A 44 -2.16 -4.98 -10.64
N LYS A 45 -1.22 -4.04 -10.69
CA LYS A 45 0.21 -4.34 -10.77
C LYS A 45 0.79 -4.39 -9.36
N ILE A 46 1.51 -5.46 -9.06
CA ILE A 46 2.14 -5.66 -7.74
C ILE A 46 3.65 -5.40 -7.87
N THR A 47 4.23 -4.70 -6.91
CA THR A 47 5.68 -4.52 -6.78
C THR A 47 6.07 -4.76 -5.33
N VAL A 48 7.07 -5.60 -5.11
CA VAL A 48 7.55 -5.92 -3.76
C VAL A 48 8.94 -5.31 -3.58
N TRP A 49 9.12 -4.58 -2.49
CA TRP A 49 10.41 -4.03 -2.08
C TRP A 49 10.85 -4.65 -0.76
N HIS A 50 12.16 -4.84 -0.62
CA HIS A 50 12.78 -5.42 0.57
C HIS A 50 13.87 -4.52 1.12
N GLY A 51 14.11 -4.62 2.43
CA GLY A 51 15.22 -3.98 3.13
C GLY A 51 15.31 -2.48 2.82
N VAL A 52 16.46 -2.05 2.26
CA VAL A 52 16.74 -0.63 1.97
C VAL A 52 15.69 0.00 1.06
N SER A 53 15.21 -0.70 0.03
CA SER A 53 14.18 -0.17 -0.88
C SER A 53 12.84 0.04 -0.17
N ALA A 54 12.45 -0.88 0.71
CA ALA A 54 11.24 -0.74 1.52
C ALA A 54 11.35 0.44 2.49
N LYS A 55 12.52 0.60 3.12
CA LYS A 55 12.80 1.75 4.02
C LYS A 55 12.75 3.08 3.26
N LYS A 56 13.36 3.17 2.07
CA LYS A 56 13.27 4.37 1.21
C LYS A 56 11.83 4.71 0.84
N ALA A 57 11.04 3.71 0.44
CA ALA A 57 9.63 3.90 0.12
C ALA A 57 8.85 4.42 1.35
N PHE A 58 9.09 3.82 2.51
CA PHE A 58 8.46 4.22 3.77
C PHE A 58 8.81 5.67 4.13
N THR A 59 10.09 6.03 4.10
CA THR A 59 10.55 7.41 4.34
C THR A 59 9.88 8.39 3.39
N TYR A 60 9.88 8.11 2.08
CA TYR A 60 9.27 8.98 1.08
C TYR A 60 7.77 9.25 1.37
N VAL A 61 7.02 8.21 1.73
CA VAL A 61 5.58 8.31 2.02
C VAL A 61 5.34 9.00 3.36
N MET A 62 6.11 8.68 4.40
CA MET A 62 5.95 9.27 5.74
C MET A 62 6.30 10.76 5.77
N GLU A 63 7.32 11.21 5.02
CA GLU A 63 7.67 12.63 4.90
C GLU A 63 6.56 13.49 4.28
N ARG A 64 5.70 12.86 3.46
CA ARG A 64 4.59 13.50 2.76
C ARG A 64 3.24 13.24 3.44
N SER A 65 3.25 12.55 4.57
CA SER A 65 2.05 12.26 5.35
C SER A 65 2.04 13.10 6.62
N ASP A 66 0.86 13.58 7.01
CA ASP A 66 0.67 14.24 8.32
C ASP A 66 0.79 13.26 9.50
N ARG A 67 0.91 11.96 9.23
CA ARG A 67 1.05 10.90 10.23
C ARG A 67 2.45 10.31 10.20
N ARG A 68 3.08 10.30 11.37
CA ARG A 68 4.31 9.53 11.61
C ARG A 68 3.95 8.15 12.12
N ALA A 69 4.48 7.13 11.46
CA ALA A 69 4.51 5.76 11.98
C ALA A 69 5.97 5.41 12.30
N ASP A 70 6.20 4.84 13.47
CA ASP A 70 7.50 4.29 13.87
C ASP A 70 7.43 2.77 13.69
N LEU A 71 7.86 2.30 12.52
CA LEU A 71 7.84 0.88 12.12
C LEU A 71 9.23 0.49 11.63
N ASP A 72 9.74 -0.68 12.05
CA ASP A 72 10.97 -1.23 11.46
C ASP A 72 10.64 -2.01 10.18
N VAL A 73 10.34 -1.24 9.12
CA VAL A 73 9.91 -1.81 7.84
C VAL A 73 11.02 -2.67 7.24
N THR A 74 10.73 -3.96 7.08
CA THR A 74 11.60 -4.96 6.43
C THR A 74 11.17 -5.19 4.98
N GLN A 75 9.89 -5.01 4.66
CA GLN A 75 9.33 -5.23 3.33
C GLN A 75 8.17 -4.26 3.08
N ALA A 76 7.93 -3.94 1.81
CA ALA A 76 6.77 -3.19 1.37
C ALA A 76 6.14 -3.85 0.14
N ILE A 77 4.81 -3.93 0.09
CA ILE A 77 4.06 -4.42 -1.07
C ILE A 77 3.27 -3.25 -1.64
N LEU A 78 3.68 -2.77 -2.81
CA LEU A 78 2.94 -1.79 -3.60
C LEU A 78 1.93 -2.51 -4.50
N ILE A 79 0.68 -2.09 -4.41
CA ILE A 79 -0.46 -2.56 -5.20
C ILE A 79 -0.99 -1.38 -6.00
N VAL A 80 -0.98 -1.46 -7.33
CA VAL A 80 -1.38 -0.36 -8.22
C VAL A 80 -2.58 -0.77 -9.05
N GLY A 81 -3.75 -0.20 -8.75
CA GLY A 81 -4.95 -0.29 -9.58
C GLY A 81 -5.00 0.80 -10.65
N PRO A 82 -6.12 0.92 -11.38
CA PRO A 82 -6.28 1.92 -12.45
C PRO A 82 -6.22 3.36 -11.92
N ASP A 83 -6.89 3.65 -10.80
CA ASP A 83 -7.04 5.02 -10.27
C ASP A 83 -6.35 5.24 -8.92
N ALA A 84 -6.05 4.15 -8.21
CA ALA A 84 -5.52 4.20 -6.85
C ALA A 84 -4.39 3.19 -6.66
N ALA A 85 -3.52 3.48 -5.70
CA ALA A 85 -2.48 2.58 -5.25
C ALA A 85 -2.49 2.47 -3.72
N ALA A 86 -1.97 1.35 -3.22
CA ALA A 86 -1.77 1.11 -1.80
C ALA A 86 -0.39 0.50 -1.57
N VAL A 87 0.23 0.85 -0.45
CA VAL A 87 1.45 0.21 0.03
C VAL A 87 1.15 -0.46 1.36
N LEU A 88 1.43 -1.75 1.47
CA LEU A 88 1.41 -2.49 2.72
C LEU A 88 2.83 -2.46 3.32
N TRP A 89 2.96 -2.03 4.56
CA TRP A 89 4.21 -1.93 5.30
C TRP A 89 4.36 -3.13 6.23
N ILE A 90 5.42 -3.90 6.01
CA ILE A 90 5.69 -5.14 6.72
C ILE A 90 6.86 -4.95 7.67
N GLU A 91 6.65 -5.32 8.94
CA GLU A 91 7.65 -5.42 9.99
C GLU A 91 7.82 -6.89 10.36
N GLY A 92 9.03 -7.43 10.17
CA GLY A 92 9.29 -8.86 10.30
C GLY A 92 8.41 -9.71 9.37
N THR A 93 7.42 -10.41 9.93
CA THR A 93 6.48 -11.30 9.24
C THR A 93 5.03 -10.80 9.27
N GLN A 94 4.83 -9.53 9.61
CA GLN A 94 3.51 -8.95 9.79
C GLN A 94 3.34 -7.64 9.03
N ALA A 95 2.23 -7.48 8.32
CA ALA A 95 1.79 -6.22 7.75
C ALA A 95 1.16 -5.35 8.86
N CYS A 96 1.87 -4.33 9.31
CA CYS A 96 1.48 -3.50 10.45
C CYS A 96 0.83 -2.17 10.07
N ALA A 97 1.01 -1.72 8.83
CA ALA A 97 0.35 -0.53 8.34
C ALA A 97 0.07 -0.63 6.84
N TYR A 98 -0.83 0.23 6.36
CA TYR A 98 -0.95 0.50 4.94
C TYR A 98 -1.07 1.99 4.68
N SER A 99 -0.63 2.42 3.50
CA SER A 99 -0.82 3.78 2.99
C SER A 99 -1.53 3.72 1.65
N LYS A 100 -2.62 4.48 1.51
CA LYS A 100 -3.29 4.70 0.22
C LYS A 100 -2.71 5.94 -0.45
N MET A 101 -2.62 5.91 -1.77
CA MET A 101 -2.23 7.05 -2.61
C MET A 101 -2.93 6.96 -3.96
N SER A 102 -2.91 8.03 -4.74
CA SER A 102 -3.40 8.01 -6.12
C SER A 102 -2.39 7.32 -7.05
N ALA A 103 -2.87 6.75 -8.15
CA ALA A 103 -2.02 5.99 -9.08
C ALA A 103 -0.96 6.87 -9.78
N ASP A 104 -1.22 8.17 -9.96
CA ASP A 104 -0.29 9.15 -10.54
C ASP A 104 0.89 9.51 -9.62
N ALA A 105 0.79 9.25 -8.31
CA ALA A 105 1.90 9.43 -7.37
C ALA A 105 2.92 8.27 -7.42
N VAL A 106 2.55 7.12 -8.01
CA VAL A 106 3.37 5.91 -8.03
C VAL A 106 4.70 6.10 -8.77
N PRO A 107 4.79 6.75 -9.95
CA PRO A 107 6.06 6.97 -10.63
C PRO A 107 7.07 7.75 -9.78
N ALA A 108 6.63 8.79 -9.07
CA ALA A 108 7.49 9.58 -8.19
C ALA A 108 8.00 8.76 -7.00
N LEU A 109 7.14 7.93 -6.40
CA LEU A 109 7.56 6.98 -5.37
C LEU A 109 8.60 5.99 -5.91
N LYS A 110 8.37 5.39 -7.09
CA LYS A 110 9.31 4.45 -7.70
C LYS A 110 10.68 5.08 -7.96
N ALA A 111 10.69 6.28 -8.53
CA ALA A 111 11.91 7.04 -8.77
C ALA A 111 12.68 7.32 -7.46
N ALA A 112 11.98 7.73 -6.40
CA ALA A 112 12.60 7.96 -5.09
C ALA A 112 13.22 6.68 -4.48
N VAL A 113 12.58 5.52 -4.66
CA VAL A 113 13.11 4.22 -4.20
C VAL A 113 14.36 3.82 -4.99
N GLU A 114 14.32 3.99 -6.30
CA GLU A 114 15.41 3.64 -7.22
C GLU A 114 16.58 4.62 -7.16
N GLY A 115 16.41 5.80 -6.55
CA GLY A 115 17.42 6.85 -6.49
C GLY A 115 17.51 7.69 -7.76
N ASN A 116 16.46 7.66 -8.58
CA ASN A 116 16.33 8.52 -9.75
C ASN A 116 15.83 9.91 -9.31
N PRO A 117 16.34 11.01 -9.91
CA PRO A 117 15.83 12.34 -9.60
C PRO A 117 14.34 12.42 -9.98
N THR A 118 13.51 12.78 -8.99
CA THR A 118 12.08 13.07 -9.14
C THR A 118 11.82 14.53 -9.47
#